data_AF-A0A7Y3DCB4-F1
#
_entry.id   AF-A0A7Y3DCB4-F1
#
_cell.length_a   1.000
_cell.length_b   1.000
_cell.length_c   1.000
_cell.angle_alpha   90.00
_cell.angle_beta   90.00
_cell.angle_gamma   90.00
#
_symmetry.space_group_name_H-M   'P 1'
#
loop_
_entity.id
_entity.type
_entity.pdbx_description
1 polymer ?
#
loop_
_entity_poly.entity_id
_entity_poly.type
_entity_poly.pdbx_seq_one_letter_code
_entity_poly.pdbx_strand_id
1 'polypeptide(L)'
;MAPSKADPSPELAAPPRALITALRRLLRPVVRLLVDHRITFPILSGLLKEIYVDVADREFALEDRRQTTTRVHLLTGVHRKDVKRLREEGPGADVAPQTASLGALLVARWMGEA
;
A
#
# COMPACT_ATOMS: atom_id res chain seq x y z
N MET A 1 -22.66 -41.53 4.99
CA MET A 1 -22.29 -40.38 4.13
C MET A 1 -21.93 -39.24 5.07
N ALA A 2 -20.64 -39.04 5.32
CA ALA A 2 -20.13 -38.15 6.37
C ALA A 2 -20.27 -36.67 5.96
N PRO A 3 -20.57 -35.75 6.89
CA PRO A 3 -20.60 -34.32 6.58
C PRO A 3 -19.18 -33.85 6.26
N SER A 4 -19.06 -33.19 5.11
CA SER A 4 -17.87 -32.49 4.65
C SER A 4 -17.37 -31.54 5.74
N LYS A 5 -16.17 -31.79 6.28
CA LYS A 5 -15.45 -30.84 7.12
C LYS A 5 -15.23 -29.59 6.26
N ALA A 6 -15.95 -28.52 6.56
CA ALA A 6 -15.57 -27.20 6.13
C ALA A 6 -14.13 -26.97 6.62
N ASP A 7 -13.19 -26.80 5.69
CA ASP A 7 -11.89 -26.26 6.02
C ASP A 7 -12.11 -24.94 6.77
N PRO A 8 -11.44 -24.73 7.92
CA PRO A 8 -11.46 -23.42 8.54
C PRO A 8 -10.81 -22.47 7.55
N SER A 9 -11.63 -21.60 6.95
CA SER A 9 -11.18 -20.38 6.31
C SER A 9 -10.13 -19.73 7.23
N PRO A 10 -8.98 -19.26 6.73
CA PRO A 10 -7.94 -18.70 7.57
C PRO A 10 -8.50 -17.42 8.22
N GLU A 11 -9.07 -17.60 9.40
CA GLU A 11 -9.48 -16.54 10.30
C GLU A 11 -8.22 -15.72 10.55
N LEU A 12 -8.27 -14.41 10.23
CA LEU A 12 -7.13 -13.51 10.28
C LEU A 12 -6.51 -13.48 11.69
N ALA A 13 -5.62 -14.43 11.99
CA ALA A 13 -4.86 -14.44 13.21
C ALA A 13 -4.01 -13.16 13.23
N ALA A 14 -4.10 -12.41 14.33
CA ALA A 14 -3.32 -11.19 14.50
C ALA A 14 -1.83 -11.48 14.20
N PRO A 15 -1.14 -10.59 13.48
CA PRO A 15 0.24 -10.83 13.09
C PRO A 15 1.12 -11.03 14.34
N PRO A 16 2.12 -11.93 14.30
CA PRO A 16 3.01 -12.16 15.43
C PRO A 16 3.65 -10.87 15.91
N ARG A 17 3.59 -10.57 17.21
CA ARG A 17 4.14 -9.33 17.80
C ARG A 17 5.63 -9.14 17.47
N ALA A 18 6.38 -10.24 17.38
CA ALA A 18 7.79 -10.24 16.99
C ALA A 18 8.00 -9.69 15.56
N LEU A 19 7.14 -10.08 14.61
CA LEU A 19 7.19 -9.59 13.24
C LEU A 19 6.93 -8.08 13.17
N ILE A 20 5.92 -7.59 13.88
CA ILE A 20 5.61 -6.15 13.94
C ILE A 20 6.77 -5.35 14.55
N THR A 21 7.43 -5.91 15.57
CA THR A 21 8.61 -5.28 16.20
C THR A 21 9.79 -5.23 15.24
N ALA A 22 10.04 -6.31 14.50
CA ALA A 22 11.10 -6.36 13.49
C ALA A 22 10.83 -5.37 12.34
N LEU A 23 9.60 -5.34 11.82
CA LEU A 23 9.17 -4.37 10.81
C LEU A 23 9.37 -2.93 11.26
N ARG A 24 9.01 -2.61 12.51
CA ARG A 24 9.23 -1.26 13.06
C ARG A 24 10.72 -0.90 13.10
N ARG A 25 11.60 -1.83 13.47
CA ARG A 25 13.05 -1.62 13.49
C ARG A 25 13.62 -1.41 12.09
N LEU A 26 13.11 -2.15 11.10
CA LEU A 26 13.53 -2.05 9.71
C LEU A 26 13.02 -0.77 9.04
N LEU A 27 11.75 -0.42 9.26
CA LEU A 27 11.11 0.72 8.60
C LEU A 27 11.58 2.06 9.16
N ARG A 28 11.99 2.14 10.44
CA ARG A 28 12.43 3.40 11.05
C ARG A 28 13.59 4.09 10.30
N PRO A 29 14.72 3.43 9.98
CA PRO A 29 15.79 4.05 9.22
C PRO A 29 15.38 4.37 7.76
N VAL A 30 14.54 3.53 7.14
CA VAL A 30 14.02 3.76 5.78
C VAL A 30 13.15 5.03 5.76
N VAL A 31 12.17 5.14 6.65
CA VAL A 31 11.31 6.32 6.75
C VAL A 31 12.13 7.57 7.06
N ARG A 32 13.17 7.48 7.89
CA ARG A 32 14.08 8.60 8.12
C ARG A 32 14.75 9.07 6.82
N LEU A 33 15.26 8.13 6.01
CA LEU A 33 15.88 8.45 4.71
C LEU A 33 14.86 9.08 3.75
N LEU A 34 13.64 8.56 3.70
CA LEU A 34 12.57 9.09 2.85
C LEU A 34 12.21 10.53 3.23
N VAL A 35 12.10 10.83 4.52
CA VAL A 35 11.83 12.19 5.02
C VAL A 35 12.96 13.16 4.65
N ASP A 36 14.22 12.72 4.76
CA ASP A 36 15.40 13.49 4.35
C ASP A 36 15.33 13.91 2.86
N HIS A 37 14.79 13.02 2.02
CA HIS A 37 14.59 13.24 0.58
C HIS A 37 13.21 13.84 0.22
N ARG A 38 12.49 14.42 1.20
CA ARG A 38 11.15 15.03 1.01
C ARG A 38 10.08 14.06 0.49
N ILE A 39 10.28 12.76 0.64
CA ILE A 39 9.26 11.76 0.32
C ILE A 39 8.27 11.70 1.47
N THR A 40 7.06 12.17 1.19
CA THR A 40 5.98 12.26 2.18
C THR A 40 5.24 10.92 2.33
N PHE A 41 4.48 10.78 3.42
CA PHE A 41 3.66 9.58 3.65
C PHE A 41 2.71 9.27 2.48
N PRO A 42 2.00 10.24 1.85
CA PRO A 42 1.19 9.96 0.67
C PRO A 42 1.95 9.30 -0.48
N ILE A 43 3.17 9.77 -0.78
CA ILE A 43 4.02 9.21 -1.85
C ILE A 43 4.41 7.77 -1.50
N LEU A 44 4.92 7.56 -0.27
CA LEU A 44 5.25 6.21 0.21
C LEU A 44 4.03 5.28 0.22
N SER A 45 2.86 5.80 0.61
CA SER A 45 1.60 5.05 0.66
C SER A 45 1.16 4.62 -0.74
N GLY A 46 1.27 5.49 -1.75
CA GLY A 46 1.04 5.14 -3.16
C GLY A 46 1.94 4.00 -3.62
N LEU A 47 3.25 4.14 -3.40
CA LEU A 47 4.24 3.09 -3.71
C LEU A 47 3.94 1.76 -3.02
N LEU A 48 3.62 1.80 -1.72
CA LEU A 48 3.26 0.59 -0.99
C LEU A 48 1.99 -0.04 -1.57
N LYS A 49 0.93 0.74 -1.85
CA LYS A 49 -0.30 0.19 -2.46
C LYS A 49 -0.02 -0.52 -3.78
N GLU A 50 0.83 0.05 -4.62
CA GLU A 50 1.27 -0.58 -5.87
C GLU A 50 1.94 -1.94 -5.62
N ILE A 51 2.93 -1.97 -4.72
CA ILE A 51 3.65 -3.21 -4.35
C ILE A 51 2.68 -4.25 -3.75
N TYR A 52 1.77 -3.84 -2.87
CA TYR A 52 0.78 -4.74 -2.26
C TYR A 52 -0.14 -5.36 -3.32
N VAL A 53 -0.62 -4.58 -4.28
CA VAL A 53 -1.47 -5.07 -5.37
C VAL A 53 -0.70 -6.00 -6.29
N ASP A 54 0.56 -5.67 -6.62
CA ASP A 54 1.40 -6.49 -7.50
C ASP A 54 1.73 -7.85 -6.86
N VAL A 55 2.16 -7.85 -5.59
CA VAL A 55 2.43 -9.08 -4.82
C VAL A 55 1.16 -9.92 -4.70
N ALA A 56 0.02 -9.30 -4.40
CA ALA A 56 -1.25 -10.02 -4.37
C ALA A 56 -1.53 -10.66 -5.74
N ASP A 57 -1.47 -9.90 -6.83
CA ASP A 57 -1.79 -10.40 -8.16
C ASP A 57 -0.85 -11.48 -8.67
N ARG A 58 0.44 -11.46 -8.30
CA ARG A 58 1.44 -12.40 -8.80
C ARG A 58 1.67 -13.61 -7.90
N GLU A 59 1.78 -13.41 -6.59
CA GLU A 59 2.25 -14.44 -5.65
C GLU A 59 1.11 -15.14 -4.92
N PHE A 60 -0.08 -14.51 -4.84
CA PHE A 60 -1.23 -15.07 -4.14
C PHE A 60 -2.38 -15.46 -5.09
N ALA A 61 -2.14 -15.47 -6.40
CA ALA A 61 -3.13 -15.88 -7.40
C ALA A 61 -3.56 -17.34 -7.18
N LEU A 62 -4.83 -17.61 -7.44
CA LEU A 62 -5.33 -18.98 -7.52
C LEU A 62 -4.93 -19.56 -8.89
N GLU A 63 -4.71 -20.88 -8.94
CA GLU A 63 -4.31 -21.56 -10.17
C GLU A 63 -5.18 -21.14 -11.37
N ASP A 64 -4.51 -20.71 -12.42
CA ASP A 64 -5.06 -20.39 -13.75
C ASP A 64 -6.11 -19.26 -13.80
N ARG A 65 -6.24 -18.43 -12.76
CA ARG A 65 -7.16 -17.27 -12.78
C ARG A 65 -6.57 -15.98 -12.25
N ARG A 66 -6.78 -14.90 -13.02
CA ARG A 66 -6.53 -13.53 -12.56
C ARG A 66 -7.38 -13.23 -11.33
N GLN A 67 -6.77 -12.64 -10.31
CA GLN A 67 -7.49 -12.28 -9.09
C GLN A 67 -8.57 -11.23 -9.33
N THR A 68 -9.72 -11.41 -8.69
CA THR A 68 -10.78 -10.40 -8.66
C THR A 68 -10.36 -9.22 -7.77
N THR A 69 -10.83 -8.02 -8.10
CA THR A 69 -10.59 -6.81 -7.30
C THR A 69 -11.04 -6.97 -5.85
N THR A 70 -12.15 -7.67 -5.61
CA THR A 70 -12.66 -7.96 -4.26
C THR A 70 -11.67 -8.80 -3.46
N ARG A 71 -11.06 -9.82 -4.06
CA ARG A 71 -10.09 -10.67 -3.38
C ARG A 71 -8.81 -9.90 -3.05
N VAL A 72 -8.29 -9.11 -3.99
CA VAL A 72 -7.11 -8.27 -3.72
C VAL A 72 -7.36 -7.27 -2.60
N HIS A 73 -8.53 -6.62 -2.59
CA HIS A 73 -8.92 -5.73 -1.49
C HIS A 73 -8.93 -6.44 -0.13
N LEU A 74 -9.49 -7.65 -0.07
CA LEU A 74 -9.54 -8.45 1.16
C LEU A 74 -8.15 -8.91 1.63
N LEU A 75 -7.26 -9.28 0.70
CA LEU A 75 -5.90 -9.73 1.03
C LEU A 75 -4.99 -8.58 1.49
N THR A 76 -5.10 -7.42 0.85
CA THR A 76 -4.13 -6.32 1.00
C THR A 76 -4.64 -5.17 1.88
N GLY A 77 -5.96 -5.05 2.05
CA GLY A 77 -6.60 -3.86 2.62
C GLY A 77 -6.61 -2.65 1.70
N VAL A 78 -6.03 -2.71 0.49
CA VAL A 78 -6.03 -1.60 -0.47
C VAL A 78 -7.44 -1.42 -1.04
N HIS A 79 -7.95 -0.18 -1.03
CA HIS A 79 -9.34 0.09 -1.42
C HIS A 79 -9.61 -0.35 -2.87
N ARG A 80 -10.77 -0.95 -3.14
CA ARG A 80 -11.16 -1.46 -4.48
C ARG A 80 -10.97 -0.47 -5.63
N LYS A 81 -11.18 0.83 -5.38
CA LYS A 81 -10.97 1.92 -6.37
C LYS A 81 -9.48 2.08 -6.71
N ASP A 82 -8.62 2.01 -5.69
CA ASP A 82 -7.17 2.09 -5.86
C ASP A 82 -6.66 0.85 -6.60
N VAL A 83 -7.16 -0.34 -6.28
CA VAL A 83 -6.78 -1.58 -6.99
C VAL A 83 -7.10 -1.51 -8.48
N LYS A 84 -8.30 -1.01 -8.85
CA LYS A 84 -8.66 -0.84 -10.28
C LYS A 84 -7.73 0.17 -10.95
N ARG A 85 -7.58 1.35 -10.33
CA ARG A 85 -6.72 2.42 -10.81
C ARG A 85 -5.27 1.93 -11.03
N LEU A 86 -4.66 1.30 -10.04
CA LEU A 86 -3.28 0.79 -10.11
C LEU A 86 -3.07 -0.27 -11.20
N ARG A 87 -4.10 -1.08 -11.49
CA ARG A 87 -4.06 -2.05 -12.59
C ARG A 87 -4.18 -1.41 -13.97
N GLU A 88 -4.86 -0.27 -14.07
CA GLU A 88 -5.07 0.48 -15.31
C GLU A 88 -3.87 1.38 -15.63
N GLU A 89 -3.31 2.05 -14.62
CA GLU A 89 -2.21 3.01 -14.77
C GLU A 89 -0.85 2.32 -14.93
N GLY A 90 -0.71 1.07 -14.48
CA GLY A 90 0.54 0.31 -14.53
C GLY A 90 1.57 0.79 -13.50
N PRO A 91 2.75 0.13 -13.45
CA PRO A 91 3.75 0.42 -12.43
C PRO A 91 4.31 1.85 -12.52
N GLY A 92 4.50 2.52 -11.38
CA GLY A 92 5.15 3.83 -11.29
C GLY A 92 4.26 5.06 -11.53
N ALA A 93 2.94 4.89 -11.71
CA ALA A 93 2.03 5.99 -11.98
C ALA A 93 1.80 6.94 -10.78
N ASP A 94 1.88 6.43 -9.54
CA ASP A 94 1.67 7.22 -8.31
C ASP A 94 2.93 7.97 -7.84
N VAL A 95 4.05 7.86 -8.58
CA VAL A 95 5.32 8.56 -8.28
C VAL A 95 5.27 10.03 -8.70
N ALA A 96 4.26 10.45 -9.47
CA ALA A 96 4.03 11.85 -9.76
C ALA A 96 3.75 12.58 -8.44
N PRO A 97 4.65 13.47 -7.99
CA PRO A 97 4.42 14.17 -6.74
C PRO A 97 3.16 15.00 -6.89
N GLN A 98 2.18 14.77 -6.03
CA GLN A 98 1.26 15.83 -5.63
C GLN A 98 2.07 16.81 -4.77
N THR A 99 3.12 17.41 -5.35
CA THR A 99 3.75 18.60 -4.79
C THR A 99 2.62 19.56 -4.53
N ALA A 100 2.49 20.02 -3.28
CA ALA A 100 1.70 21.21 -2.98
C ALA A 100 1.96 22.18 -4.14
N SER A 101 0.88 22.64 -4.80
CA SER A 101 1.05 23.46 -5.98
C SER A 101 2.05 24.57 -5.64
N LEU A 102 2.93 24.93 -6.57
CA LEU A 102 3.93 25.97 -6.34
C LEU A 102 3.30 27.23 -5.69
N GLY A 103 2.04 27.51 -6.01
CA GLY A 103 1.21 28.55 -5.36
C GLY A 103 0.99 28.36 -3.86
N ALA A 104 0.70 27.15 -3.37
CA ALA A 104 0.57 26.88 -1.93
C ALA A 104 1.90 27.08 -1.18
N LEU A 105 3.04 26.73 -1.80
CA LEU A 105 4.37 26.96 -1.22
C LEU A 105 4.74 28.45 -1.19
N LEU A 106 4.38 29.20 -2.25
CA LEU A 106 4.54 30.65 -2.30
C LEU A 106 3.72 31.35 -1.22
N VAL A 107 2.44 30.98 -1.06
CA VAL A 107 1.55 31.55 -0.04
C VAL A 107 2.08 31.27 1.37
N ALA A 108 2.52 30.04 1.64
CA ALA A 108 3.09 29.68 2.95
C ALA A 108 4.37 30.46 3.27
N ARG A 109 5.24 30.71 2.27
CA ARG A 109 6.43 31.55 2.45
C ARG A 109 6.06 33.00 2.75
N TRP A 110 5.14 33.58 1.98
CA TRP A 110 4.71 34.96 2.15
C TRP A 110 4.09 35.19 3.55
N MET A 111 3.28 34.25 4.02
CA MET A 111 2.64 34.32 5.34
C MET A 111 3.62 34.19 6.52
N GLY A 112 4.84 33.72 6.29
CA GLY A 112 5.88 33.60 7.32
C GLY A 112 6.91 34.72 7.34
N GLU A 113 6.90 35.62 6.36
CA GLU A 113 7.77 36.81 6.28
C GLU A 113 7.05 38.11 6.73
N ALA A 114 5.83 38.00 7.31
CA ALA A 114 5.06 39.08 7.91
C ALA A 114 4.99 38.99 9.44
#